data_AF-A0A957ZNG9-F1
#
_entry.id   AF-A0A957ZNG9-F1
#
_cell.length_a   1.000
_cell.length_b   1.000
_cell.length_c   1.000
_cell.angle_alpha   90.00
_cell.angle_beta   90.00
_cell.angle_gamma   90.00
#
_symmetry.space_group_name_H-M   'P 1'
#
loop_
_entity.id
_entity.type
_entity.pdbx_description
1 polymer ?
#
loop_
_entity_poly.entity_id
_entity_poly.type
_entity_poly.pdbx_seq_one_letter_code
_entity_poly.pdbx_strand_id
1 'polypeptide(L)'
;NHLLETQTPIDGASDHRVSEALYLSDPDGHGIEIYRDRPRREWPFVKGSLGMTTDPLDARGLMAADRSKTPWEGIDPATVMGHVHLHVADLAAAEHFYVDLLGMDLMQHFGGQAGFVSAGGYHHHLGLNTWAGVGAPPSPADAARLLSFELIVPDAANLGALVEQLRAGGVAVSATEDA
;
A
#
# COMPACT_ATOMS: atom_id res chain seq x y z
N ASN A 1 4.55 20.34 12.03
CA ASN A 1 3.80 21.40 11.30
C ASN A 1 4.27 21.73 9.88
N HIS A 2 5.29 21.05 9.33
CA HIS A 2 5.96 21.46 8.08
C HIS A 2 5.02 21.67 6.88
N LEU A 3 4.12 20.72 6.58
CA LEU A 3 3.19 20.84 5.45
C LEU A 3 2.28 22.08 5.51
N LEU A 4 1.95 22.56 6.72
CA LEU A 4 1.18 23.79 6.90
C LEU A 4 2.03 25.03 6.64
N GLU A 5 3.29 25.02 7.06
CA GLU A 5 4.24 26.12 6.86
C GLU A 5 4.59 26.30 5.38
N THR A 6 4.72 25.19 4.64
CA THR A 6 4.94 25.18 3.19
C THR A 6 3.67 25.34 2.38
N GLN A 7 2.50 25.35 3.03
CA GLN A 7 1.18 25.37 2.39
C GLN A 7 1.02 24.24 1.35
N THR A 8 1.62 23.08 1.63
CA THR A 8 1.50 21.91 0.76
C THR A 8 0.04 21.43 0.76
N PRO A 9 -0.59 21.26 -0.42
CA PRO A 9 -1.94 20.72 -0.51
C PRO A 9 -2.03 19.33 0.12
N ILE A 10 -3.09 19.11 0.89
CA ILE A 10 -3.47 17.80 1.43
C ILE A 10 -4.82 17.46 0.80
N ASP A 11 -4.85 16.33 0.09
CA ASP A 11 -6.04 15.86 -0.61
C ASP A 11 -7.02 15.17 0.35
N GLY A 12 -6.51 14.61 1.44
CA GLY A 12 -7.31 13.94 2.45
C GLY A 12 -6.50 13.55 3.68
N ALA A 13 -7.22 13.12 4.71
CA ALA A 13 -6.66 12.56 5.93
C ALA A 13 -7.64 11.53 6.49
N SER A 14 -7.13 10.41 7.01
CA SER A 14 -7.98 9.34 7.54
C SER A 14 -7.30 8.58 8.67
N ASP A 15 -8.12 8.04 9.58
CA ASP A 15 -7.75 6.99 10.52
C ASP A 15 -8.33 5.67 10.04
N HIS A 16 -7.44 4.73 9.72
CA HIS A 16 -7.78 3.40 9.24
C HIS A 16 -7.88 2.37 10.36
N ARG A 17 -7.70 2.78 11.63
CA ARG A 17 -7.56 1.94 12.83
C ARG A 17 -6.36 1.00 12.85
N VAL A 18 -5.65 0.88 11.73
CA VAL A 18 -4.34 0.24 11.63
C VAL A 18 -3.22 1.24 11.43
N SER A 19 -3.54 2.39 10.81
CA SER A 19 -2.65 3.51 10.55
C SER A 19 -3.41 4.84 10.60
N GLU A 20 -2.68 5.91 10.83
CA GLU A 20 -3.14 7.30 10.73
C GLU A 20 -2.43 7.94 9.53
N ALA A 21 -3.19 8.44 8.56
CA ALA A 21 -2.69 8.77 7.23
C ALA A 21 -3.07 10.19 6.77
N LEU A 22 -2.14 10.81 6.04
CA LEU A 22 -2.31 12.03 5.26
C LEU A 22 -2.08 11.71 3.78
N TYR A 23 -2.94 12.23 2.92
CA TYR A 23 -2.90 12.03 1.49
C TYR A 23 -2.53 13.32 0.77
N LEU A 24 -1.63 13.22 -0.18
CA LEU A 24 -1.21 14.29 -1.08
C LEU A 24 -0.98 13.73 -2.48
N SER A 25 -0.93 14.61 -3.47
CA SER A 25 -0.61 14.26 -4.85
C SER A 25 0.73 14.85 -5.23
N ASP A 26 1.53 14.09 -5.97
CA ASP A 26 2.69 14.63 -6.65
C ASP A 26 2.27 15.51 -7.87
N PRO A 27 3.20 16.22 -8.51
CA PRO A 27 2.88 17.07 -9.66
C PRO A 27 2.31 16.32 -10.88
N ASP A 28 2.52 15.01 -10.99
CA ASP A 28 2.01 14.16 -12.06
C ASP A 28 0.65 13.51 -11.71
N GLY A 29 0.15 13.77 -10.48
CA GLY A 29 -1.13 13.27 -9.98
C GLY A 29 -1.06 11.88 -9.34
N HIS A 30 0.13 11.38 -9.03
CA HIS A 30 0.27 10.16 -8.23
C HIS A 30 -0.03 10.45 -6.77
N GLY A 31 -0.92 9.64 -6.19
CA GLY A 31 -1.23 9.70 -4.77
C GLY A 31 -0.04 9.24 -3.93
N ILE A 32 0.30 10.03 -2.93
CA ILE A 32 1.27 9.74 -1.89
C ILE A 32 0.52 9.70 -0.55
N GLU A 33 0.70 8.60 0.17
CA GLU A 33 0.19 8.44 1.53
C GLU A 33 1.36 8.52 2.52
N ILE A 34 1.34 9.54 3.38
CA ILE A 34 2.23 9.63 4.54
C ILE A 34 1.45 9.13 5.74
N TYR A 35 1.87 8.01 6.31
CA TYR A 35 1.16 7.42 7.43
C TYR A 35 2.09 6.92 8.53
N ARG A 36 1.48 6.69 9.69
CA ARG A 36 2.13 6.03 10.82
C ARG A 36 1.27 4.88 11.29
N ASP A 37 1.88 3.71 11.38
CA ASP A 37 1.23 2.52 11.91
C ASP A 37 0.87 2.66 13.38
N ARG A 38 -0.31 2.17 13.72
CA ARG A 38 -0.65 1.79 15.09
C ARG A 38 0.06 0.47 15.43
N PRO A 39 0.42 0.23 16.70
CA PRO A 39 0.98 -1.06 17.11
C PRO A 39 0.08 -2.23 16.67
N ARG A 40 0.66 -3.28 16.07
CA ARG A 40 -0.11 -4.42 15.52
C ARG A 40 -1.12 -5.04 16.49
N ARG A 41 -0.80 -5.04 17.80
CA ARG A 41 -1.67 -5.54 18.88
C ARG A 41 -2.98 -4.74 19.05
N GLU A 42 -3.07 -3.56 18.46
CA GLU A 42 -4.24 -2.67 18.51
C GLU A 42 -5.12 -2.79 17.26
N TRP A 43 -4.66 -3.53 16.24
CA TRP A 43 -5.38 -3.67 14.99
C TRP A 43 -6.68 -4.47 15.19
N PRO A 44 -7.82 -3.97 14.66
CA PRO A 44 -9.09 -4.63 14.84
C PRO A 44 -9.22 -5.83 13.90
N PHE A 45 -9.51 -7.00 14.45
CA PHE A 45 -9.95 -8.16 13.68
C PHE A 45 -11.42 -8.44 13.94
N VAL A 46 -12.21 -8.53 12.87
CA VAL A 46 -13.64 -8.81 12.90
C VAL A 46 -13.91 -10.08 12.10
N LYS A 47 -14.33 -11.15 12.79
CA LYS A 47 -14.61 -12.46 12.17
C LYS A 47 -13.43 -13.03 11.35
N GLY A 48 -12.20 -12.75 11.77
CA GLY A 48 -10.99 -13.26 11.12
C GLY A 48 -10.42 -12.35 10.02
N SER A 49 -11.13 -11.31 9.60
CA SER A 49 -10.63 -10.30 8.66
C SER A 49 -10.22 -9.03 9.41
N LEU A 50 -9.29 -8.28 8.81
CA LEU A 50 -8.91 -6.97 9.31
C LEU A 50 -10.09 -6.00 9.17
N GLY A 51 -10.31 -5.18 10.19
CA GLY A 51 -11.41 -4.21 10.26
C GLY A 51 -10.94 -2.79 10.01
N MET A 52 -10.23 -2.52 8.91
CA MET A 52 -9.83 -1.15 8.56
C MET A 52 -11.05 -0.32 8.20
N THR A 53 -10.97 0.98 8.52
CA THR A 53 -12.04 1.97 8.33
C THR A 53 -11.52 3.16 7.53
N THR A 54 -12.37 4.18 7.35
CA THR A 54 -11.98 5.49 6.84
C THR A 54 -12.60 6.53 7.78
N ASP A 55 -12.14 6.51 9.03
CA ASP A 55 -12.64 7.40 10.07
C ASP A 55 -11.92 8.76 9.95
N PRO A 56 -12.54 9.90 10.36
CA PRO A 56 -11.86 11.18 10.35
C PRO A 56 -10.62 11.19 11.25
N LEU A 57 -9.48 11.65 10.73
CA LEU A 57 -8.24 11.79 11.50
C LEU A 57 -8.38 12.84 12.62
N ASP A 58 -7.85 12.55 13.82
CA ASP A 58 -7.75 13.54 14.91
C ASP A 58 -6.61 14.55 14.64
N ALA A 59 -6.89 15.50 13.76
CA ALA A 59 -5.94 16.55 13.40
C ALA A 59 -5.50 17.39 14.63
N ARG A 60 -6.37 17.61 15.61
CA ARG A 60 -6.02 18.40 16.80
C ARG A 60 -5.05 17.63 17.69
N GLY A 61 -5.31 16.35 17.91
CA GLY A 61 -4.42 15.46 18.64
C GLY A 61 -3.03 15.37 17.99
N LEU A 62 -2.99 15.22 16.66
CA LEU A 62 -1.74 15.17 15.90
C LEU A 62 -0.93 16.47 16.03
N MET A 63 -1.59 17.63 15.89
CA MET A 63 -0.94 18.94 16.07
C MET A 63 -0.42 19.15 17.50
N ALA A 64 -1.13 18.62 18.51
CA ALA A 64 -0.70 18.67 19.90
C ALA A 64 0.45 17.69 20.21
N ALA A 65 0.63 16.64 19.40
CA ALA A 65 1.72 15.68 19.54
C ALA A 65 3.08 16.22 19.05
N ASP A 66 3.09 17.31 18.28
CA ASP A 66 4.31 18.02 17.90
C ASP A 66 4.97 18.66 19.13
N ARG A 67 5.93 17.95 19.71
CA ARG A 67 6.65 18.36 20.93
C ARG A 67 7.96 19.07 20.65
N SER A 68 8.50 18.93 19.44
CA SER A 68 9.92 19.21 19.22
C SER A 68 10.21 20.72 19.24
N LYS A 69 9.25 21.57 18.83
CA LYS A 69 9.49 23.02 18.59
C LYS A 69 10.74 23.31 17.75
N THR A 70 11.34 22.29 17.14
CA THR A 70 12.52 22.39 16.30
C THR A 70 12.06 22.54 14.86
N PRO A 71 12.84 23.23 14.02
CA PRO A 71 12.62 23.22 12.59
C PRO A 71 12.54 21.80 12.04
N TRP A 72 11.74 21.60 11.00
CA TRP A 72 11.73 20.33 10.27
C TRP A 72 13.05 20.18 9.50
N GLU A 73 13.77 19.08 9.74
CA GLU A 73 15.07 18.81 9.11
C GLU A 73 14.99 17.73 8.03
N GLY A 74 13.79 17.21 7.76
CA GLY A 74 13.57 16.11 6.82
C GLY A 74 12.62 15.06 7.39
N ILE A 75 12.27 14.08 6.54
CA ILE A 75 11.58 12.87 6.99
C ILE A 75 12.53 12.02 7.83
N ASP A 76 12.01 11.33 8.84
CA ASP A 76 12.84 10.45 9.68
C ASP A 76 13.52 9.39 8.79
N PRO A 77 14.85 9.20 8.88
CA PRO A 77 15.57 8.24 8.04
C PRO A 77 15.15 6.78 8.27
N ALA A 78 14.44 6.47 9.36
CA ALA A 78 13.82 5.18 9.60
C ALA A 78 12.48 4.99 8.87
N THR A 79 12.01 6.01 8.13
CA THR A 79 10.80 5.90 7.31
C THR A 79 11.05 4.97 6.14
N VAL A 80 10.12 4.07 5.89
CA VAL A 80 10.22 3.03 4.85
C VAL A 80 9.02 3.08 3.91
N MET A 81 9.14 2.41 2.76
CA MET A 81 7.97 2.13 1.93
C MET A 81 7.05 1.17 2.68
N GLY A 82 5.81 1.59 2.86
CA GLY A 82 4.85 0.82 3.62
C GLY A 82 3.97 -0.07 2.74
N HIS A 83 3.34 0.51 1.72
CA HIS A 83 2.49 -0.21 0.79
C HIS A 83 2.32 0.51 -0.54
N VAL A 84 1.88 -0.21 -1.58
CA VAL A 84 1.57 0.32 -2.91
C VAL A 84 0.11 0.03 -3.24
N HIS A 85 -0.63 1.00 -3.78
CA HIS A 85 -1.97 0.75 -4.32
C HIS A 85 -1.92 0.67 -5.84
N LEU A 86 -2.55 -0.36 -6.38
CA LEU A 86 -2.63 -0.63 -7.80
C LEU A 86 -4.08 -0.50 -8.27
N HIS A 87 -4.27 0.33 -9.29
CA HIS A 87 -5.51 0.31 -10.06
C HIS A 87 -5.47 -0.92 -10.97
N VAL A 88 -6.36 -1.86 -10.72
CA VAL A 88 -6.50 -3.11 -11.48
C VAL A 88 -7.80 -3.09 -12.29
N ALA A 89 -7.75 -3.64 -13.50
CA ALA A 89 -8.92 -3.72 -14.37
C ALA A 89 -9.94 -4.78 -13.89
N ASP A 90 -9.45 -5.84 -13.23
CA ASP A 90 -10.25 -6.94 -12.72
C ASP A 90 -9.69 -7.36 -11.35
N LEU A 91 -10.50 -7.18 -10.30
CA LEU A 91 -10.10 -7.48 -8.93
C LEU A 91 -9.92 -8.98 -8.70
N ALA A 92 -10.78 -9.82 -9.29
CA ALA A 92 -10.69 -11.27 -9.10
C ALA A 92 -9.44 -11.84 -9.79
N ALA A 93 -9.10 -11.33 -10.98
CA ALA A 93 -7.85 -11.71 -11.64
C ALA A 93 -6.61 -11.26 -10.85
N ALA A 94 -6.64 -10.05 -10.27
CA ALA A 94 -5.55 -9.57 -9.43
C ALA A 94 -5.39 -10.39 -8.15
N GLU A 95 -6.50 -10.70 -7.46
CA GLU A 95 -6.48 -11.54 -6.27
C GLU A 95 -6.03 -12.97 -6.59
N HIS A 96 -6.45 -13.55 -7.72
CA HIS A 96 -5.93 -14.85 -8.15
C HIS A 96 -4.40 -14.83 -8.28
N PHE A 97 -3.84 -13.77 -8.87
CA PHE A 97 -2.38 -13.65 -8.97
C PHE A 97 -1.71 -13.44 -7.60
N TYR A 98 -2.13 -12.46 -6.81
CA TYR A 98 -1.42 -12.09 -5.58
C TYR A 98 -1.71 -13.05 -4.41
N VAL A 99 -2.92 -13.61 -4.32
CA VAL A 99 -3.32 -14.51 -3.25
C VAL A 99 -3.03 -15.95 -3.65
N ASP A 100 -3.64 -16.46 -4.72
CA ASP A 100 -3.54 -17.89 -5.03
C ASP A 100 -2.17 -18.29 -5.59
N LEU A 101 -1.57 -17.45 -6.45
CA LEU A 101 -0.30 -17.77 -7.12
C LEU A 101 0.93 -17.22 -6.41
N LEU A 102 0.86 -16.02 -5.82
CA LEU A 102 1.99 -15.45 -5.07
C LEU A 102 1.99 -15.87 -3.59
N GLY A 103 0.84 -16.30 -3.06
CA GLY A 103 0.69 -16.80 -1.69
C GLY A 103 0.55 -15.70 -0.63
N MET A 104 0.10 -14.50 -1.01
CA MET A 104 -0.21 -13.44 -0.04
C MET A 104 -1.55 -13.71 0.67
N ASP A 105 -1.67 -13.23 1.90
CA ASP A 105 -2.91 -13.28 2.67
C ASP A 105 -3.84 -12.13 2.24
N LEU A 106 -5.10 -12.43 1.98
CA LEU A 106 -6.14 -11.42 1.84
C LEU A 106 -6.56 -10.92 3.23
N MET A 107 -6.20 -9.69 3.55
CA MET A 107 -6.43 -9.07 4.86
C MET A 107 -7.84 -8.50 4.99
N GLN A 108 -8.33 -7.84 3.94
CA GLN A 108 -9.66 -7.24 3.91
C GLN A 108 -10.16 -7.02 2.48
N HIS A 109 -11.44 -7.25 2.26
CA HIS A 109 -12.17 -6.67 1.14
C HIS A 109 -12.87 -5.37 1.54
N PHE A 110 -12.88 -4.40 0.64
CA PHE A 110 -13.63 -3.16 0.81
C PHE A 110 -14.68 -3.02 -0.28
N GLY A 111 -15.94 -3.25 0.08
CA GLY A 111 -17.10 -2.99 -0.79
C GLY A 111 -17.10 -3.73 -2.14
N GLY A 112 -16.31 -4.79 -2.30
CA GLY A 112 -16.13 -5.51 -3.57
C GLY A 112 -15.35 -4.73 -4.64
N GLN A 113 -14.82 -3.55 -4.30
CA GLN A 113 -14.07 -2.67 -5.20
C GLN A 113 -12.57 -2.62 -4.87
N ALA A 114 -12.17 -3.17 -3.72
CA ALA A 114 -10.77 -3.32 -3.36
C ALA A 114 -10.49 -4.55 -2.50
N GLY A 115 -9.29 -5.09 -2.64
CA GLY A 115 -8.70 -6.15 -1.84
C GLY A 115 -7.34 -5.71 -1.30
N PHE A 116 -7.13 -5.88 -0.01
CA PHE A 116 -5.91 -5.53 0.69
C PHE A 116 -5.14 -6.81 1.03
N VAL A 117 -3.94 -6.97 0.46
CA VAL A 117 -3.18 -8.22 0.58
C VAL A 117 -1.81 -7.99 1.22
N SER A 118 -1.35 -8.97 1.99
CA SER A 118 -0.10 -8.86 2.74
C SER A 118 0.61 -10.20 2.91
N ALA A 119 1.81 -10.17 3.49
CA ALA A 119 2.49 -11.35 3.99
C ALA A 119 2.93 -11.09 5.43
N GLY A 120 3.03 -12.14 6.25
CA GLY A 120 3.51 -12.00 7.64
C GLY A 120 2.57 -11.18 8.54
N GLY A 121 1.27 -11.16 8.22
CA GLY A 121 0.23 -10.52 9.01
C GLY A 121 0.34 -9.00 9.10
N TYR A 122 0.92 -8.33 8.08
CA TYR A 122 0.85 -6.87 7.93
C TYR A 122 -0.54 -6.43 7.47
N HIS A 123 -0.93 -5.15 7.64
CA HIS A 123 -2.29 -4.72 7.28
C HIS A 123 -2.53 -4.77 5.77
N HIS A 124 -1.54 -4.38 4.95
CA HIS A 124 -1.42 -4.65 3.51
C HIS A 124 -0.06 -4.18 3.00
N HIS A 125 0.58 -4.96 2.13
CA HIS A 125 1.68 -4.47 1.29
C HIS A 125 1.16 -3.95 -0.05
N LEU A 126 0.03 -4.51 -0.52
CA LEU A 126 -0.63 -4.10 -1.76
C LEU A 126 -2.11 -3.84 -1.53
N GLY A 127 -2.58 -2.68 -1.99
CA GLY A 127 -4.01 -2.38 -2.15
C GLY A 127 -4.40 -2.55 -3.62
N LEU A 128 -5.23 -3.54 -3.93
CA LEU A 128 -5.72 -3.82 -5.28
C LEU A 128 -7.11 -3.19 -5.40
N ASN A 129 -7.33 -2.25 -6.31
CA ASN A 129 -8.65 -1.62 -6.42
C ASN A 129 -9.08 -1.32 -7.86
N THR A 130 -10.39 -1.22 -8.08
CA THR A 130 -10.99 -0.92 -9.38
C THR A 130 -11.45 0.55 -9.50
N TRP A 131 -10.85 1.47 -8.74
CA TRP A 131 -11.30 2.87 -8.66
C TRP A 131 -11.11 3.65 -9.97
N ALA A 132 -10.17 3.24 -10.82
CA ALA A 132 -10.04 3.75 -12.19
C ALA A 132 -11.10 3.20 -13.18
N GLY A 133 -11.95 2.28 -12.72
CA GLY A 133 -12.98 1.62 -13.49
C GLY A 133 -12.67 0.14 -13.77
N VAL A 134 -13.69 -0.71 -13.67
CA VAL A 134 -13.61 -2.12 -14.08
C VAL A 134 -13.38 -2.19 -15.59
N GLY A 135 -12.38 -2.95 -16.01
CA GLY A 135 -11.96 -3.07 -17.41
C GLY A 135 -11.19 -1.86 -17.94
N ALA A 136 -10.74 -0.94 -17.08
CA ALA A 136 -9.93 0.20 -17.52
C ALA A 136 -8.67 -0.28 -18.25
N PRO A 137 -8.29 0.36 -19.37
CA PRO A 137 -7.08 -0.01 -20.09
C PRO A 137 -5.82 0.38 -19.28
N PRO A 138 -4.67 -0.26 -19.54
CA PRO A 138 -3.40 0.17 -18.95
C PRO A 138 -3.09 1.63 -19.26
N SER A 139 -2.33 2.29 -18.38
CA SER A 139 -1.84 3.65 -18.61
C SER A 139 -1.03 3.73 -19.92
N PRO A 140 -1.20 4.81 -20.71
CA PRO A 140 -0.41 5.07 -21.90
C PRO A 140 1.11 4.98 -21.65
N ALA A 141 1.88 4.69 -22.70
CA ALA A 141 3.33 4.54 -22.60
C ALA A 141 4.07 5.83 -22.27
N ASP A 142 3.46 6.96 -22.61
CA ASP A 142 3.94 8.33 -22.41
C ASP A 142 3.34 9.00 -21.16
N ALA A 143 2.53 8.29 -20.38
CA ALA A 143 2.02 8.77 -19.10
C ALA A 143 3.00 8.47 -17.96
N ALA A 144 3.01 9.33 -16.94
CA ALA A 144 3.63 9.02 -15.66
C ALA A 144 2.96 7.76 -15.07
N ARG A 145 3.79 6.77 -14.67
CA ARG A 145 3.32 5.47 -14.19
C ARG A 145 4.38 4.76 -13.36
N LEU A 146 3.93 3.86 -12.48
CA LEU A 146 4.80 2.89 -11.84
C LEU A 146 5.39 1.95 -12.89
N LEU A 147 6.72 1.90 -12.99
CA LEU A 147 7.42 1.03 -13.95
C LEU A 147 7.63 -0.38 -13.39
N SER A 148 8.04 -0.46 -12.12
CA SER A 148 8.24 -1.71 -11.40
C SER A 148 8.18 -1.44 -9.89
N PHE A 149 7.91 -2.50 -9.14
CA PHE A 149 8.17 -2.58 -7.71
C PHE A 149 8.70 -3.98 -7.41
N GLU A 150 9.39 -4.12 -6.27
CA GLU A 150 10.02 -5.37 -5.88
C GLU A 150 9.43 -5.85 -4.56
N LEU A 151 9.15 -7.15 -4.50
CA LEU A 151 8.79 -7.84 -3.27
C LEU A 151 9.99 -8.65 -2.81
N ILE A 152 10.60 -8.23 -1.71
CA ILE A 152 11.77 -8.90 -1.15
C ILE A 152 11.30 -10.09 -0.32
N VAL A 153 11.72 -11.28 -0.73
CA VAL A 153 11.45 -12.54 -0.01
C VAL A 153 12.60 -12.87 0.96
N PRO A 154 12.36 -13.69 2.01
CA PRO A 154 13.35 -13.89 3.07
C PRO A 154 14.70 -14.45 2.60
N ASP A 155 14.69 -15.34 1.61
CA ASP A 155 15.90 -15.98 1.08
C ASP A 155 15.69 -16.58 -0.32
N ALA A 156 16.80 -17.06 -0.91
CA ALA A 156 16.81 -17.67 -2.24
C ALA A 156 15.98 -18.96 -2.34
N ALA A 157 15.79 -19.70 -1.25
CA ALA A 157 14.98 -20.91 -1.27
C ALA A 157 13.49 -20.56 -1.39
N ASN A 158 13.04 -19.54 -0.67
CA ASN A 158 11.68 -18.98 -0.81
C ASN A 158 11.46 -18.41 -2.22
N LEU A 159 12.44 -17.69 -2.78
CA LEU A 159 12.37 -17.21 -4.17
C LEU A 159 12.24 -18.38 -5.15
N GLY A 160 13.06 -19.42 -5.00
CA GLY A 160 13.02 -20.61 -5.86
C GLY A 160 11.65 -21.30 -5.83
N ALA A 161 11.10 -21.52 -4.64
CA ALA A 161 9.77 -22.12 -4.48
C ALA A 161 8.67 -21.26 -5.12
N LEU A 162 8.73 -19.93 -4.94
CA LEU A 162 7.79 -19.01 -5.55
C LEU A 162 7.87 -19.03 -7.09
N VAL A 163 9.08 -19.06 -7.65
CA VAL A 163 9.29 -19.15 -9.11
C VAL A 163 8.71 -20.45 -9.66
N GLU A 164 8.91 -21.59 -8.98
CA GLU A 164 8.32 -22.87 -9.37
C GLU A 164 6.78 -22.82 -9.34
N GLN A 165 6.20 -22.24 -8.28
CA GLN A 165 4.75 -22.07 -8.14
C GLN A 165 4.17 -21.20 -9.26
N LEU A 166 4.78 -20.04 -9.54
CA LEU A 166 4.36 -19.15 -10.62
C LEU A 166 4.42 -19.84 -11.99
N ARG A 167 5.50 -20.57 -12.28
CA ARG A 167 5.64 -21.33 -13.53
C ARG A 167 4.58 -22.43 -13.65
N ALA A 168 4.29 -23.14 -12.56
CA ALA A 168 3.25 -24.17 -12.53
C ALA A 168 1.85 -23.56 -12.76
N GLY A 169 1.62 -22.33 -12.29
CA GLY A 169 0.43 -21.53 -12.57
C GLY A 169 0.37 -20.91 -13.97
N GLY A 170 1.35 -21.19 -14.85
CA GLY A 170 1.39 -20.68 -16.21
C GLY A 170 1.87 -19.22 -16.33
N VAL A 171 2.43 -18.64 -15.27
CA VAL A 171 3.01 -17.30 -15.30
C VAL A 171 4.39 -17.33 -15.94
N ALA A 172 4.63 -16.44 -16.89
CA ALA A 172 5.95 -16.25 -17.47
C ALA A 172 6.90 -15.59 -16.45
N VAL A 173 8.00 -16.27 -16.13
CA VAL A 173 9.01 -15.78 -15.19
C VAL A 173 10.37 -15.67 -15.88
N SER A 174 10.95 -14.48 -15.90
CA SER A 174 12.30 -14.19 -16.35
C SER A 174 13.23 -13.95 -15.17
N ALA A 175 14.49 -14.35 -15.29
CA ALA A 175 15.54 -13.92 -14.37
C ALA A 175 16.23 -12.67 -14.93
N THR A 176 16.45 -11.68 -14.07
CA THR A 176 17.31 -10.53 -14.32
C THR A 176 18.48 -10.61 -13.35
N GLU A 177 19.71 -10.38 -13.82
CA GLU A 177 20.83 -10.16 -12.91
C GLU A 177 20.62 -8.81 -12.23
N ASP A 178 20.86 -8.73 -10.91
CA ASP A 178 20.82 -7.46 -10.19
C ASP A 178 21.82 -6.49 -10.86
N ALA A 179 21.38 -5.27 -11.16
CA ALA A 179 22.19 -4.22 -11.78
C ALA A 179 23.24 -3.62 -10.84
#